data_AF-A0AAD1YZ48-F1
#
_entry.id   AF-A0AAD1YZ48-F1
#
_cell.length_a   1.000
_cell.length_b   1.000
_cell.length_c   1.000
_cell.angle_alpha   90.00
_cell.angle_beta   90.00
_cell.angle_gamma   90.00
#
_symmetry.space_group_name_H-M   'P 1'
#
loop_
_entity.id
_entity.type
_entity.pdbx_description
1 polymer ?
#
loop_
_entity_poly.entity_id
_entity_poly.type
_entity_poly.pdbx_seq_one_letter_code
_entity_poly.pdbx_strand_id
1 'polypeptide(L)'
;MSCRTGETRSEYNSRRVKHPFRKPTGRRQFSTPEQMMAGTSASRPRTFRQEEADVEEDERSEEESGEESEEESEKKKGTQGIIQVENPNSGKPKNLKARDVDMEKTTELSRREREEIEKQRAHERYMKLQEQGKTEQARKDLDRLALIRQQRAEAAKKREEEKAAKDQKKLEARK
;
A
#
# COMPACT_ATOMS: atom_id res chain seq x y z
N MET A 1 26.26 15.71 -74.15
CA MET A 1 25.56 16.00 -72.88
C MET A 1 24.94 14.68 -72.38
N SER A 2 25.55 13.99 -71.43
CA SER A 2 25.25 14.03 -69.97
C SER A 2 23.79 13.66 -69.65
N CYS A 3 23.48 12.37 -69.37
CA CYS A 3 23.24 11.76 -68.03
C CYS A 3 22.01 12.36 -67.30
N ARG A 4 21.01 11.62 -66.78
CA ARG A 4 21.03 10.71 -65.59
C ARG A 4 19.64 10.04 -65.45
N THR A 5 19.56 8.70 -65.53
CA THR A 5 19.33 7.73 -64.43
C THR A 5 18.15 8.03 -63.50
N GLY A 6 17.08 7.23 -63.65
CA GLY A 6 15.95 7.18 -62.72
C GLY A 6 16.39 6.74 -61.32
N GLU A 7 15.78 7.38 -60.34
CA GLU A 7 16.01 7.24 -58.90
C GLU A 7 15.91 5.78 -58.46
N THR A 8 16.96 5.30 -57.79
CA THR A 8 16.98 3.95 -57.22
C THR A 8 16.10 3.88 -55.98
N ARG A 9 15.51 2.71 -55.72
CA ARG A 9 14.69 2.32 -54.55
C ARG A 9 15.29 2.64 -53.16
N SER A 10 16.52 3.15 -53.12
CA SER A 10 17.21 3.72 -51.96
C SER A 10 16.63 5.07 -51.51
N GLU A 11 16.11 5.88 -52.43
CA GLU A 11 15.59 7.22 -52.09
C GLU A 11 14.29 7.19 -51.29
N TYR A 12 13.55 6.08 -51.36
CA TYR A 12 12.35 5.86 -50.55
C TYR A 12 12.66 5.75 -49.04
N ASN A 13 13.87 5.34 -48.66
CA ASN A 13 14.27 5.18 -47.25
C ASN A 13 14.96 6.40 -46.63
N SER A 14 15.14 7.49 -47.39
CA SER A 14 15.77 8.73 -46.89
C SER A 14 14.78 9.79 -46.41
N ARG A 15 13.47 9.56 -46.52
CA ARG A 15 12.47 10.34 -45.76
C ARG A 15 12.43 9.84 -44.31
N ARG A 16 13.57 9.98 -43.62
CA ARG A 16 13.67 9.93 -42.17
C ARG A 16 12.74 11.02 -41.64
N VAL A 17 11.52 10.63 -41.27
CA VAL A 17 10.56 11.50 -40.60
C VAL A 17 11.24 11.97 -39.32
N LYS A 18 11.86 13.16 -39.36
CA LYS A 18 12.26 13.88 -38.17
C LYS A 18 10.96 14.21 -37.48
N HIS A 19 10.50 13.36 -36.55
CA HIS A 19 9.37 13.71 -35.69
C HIS A 19 9.80 14.92 -34.86
N PRO A 20 9.31 16.14 -35.14
CA PRO A 20 9.55 17.24 -34.25
C PRO A 20 8.57 17.06 -33.07
N PHE A 21 9.05 17.22 -31.85
CA PHE A 21 8.26 17.18 -30.61
C PHE A 21 7.88 15.79 -30.05
N ARG A 22 8.88 14.94 -29.72
CA ARG A 22 8.77 14.22 -28.45
C ARG A 22 9.21 15.18 -27.34
N LYS A 23 8.26 15.94 -26.79
CA LYS A 23 8.48 16.64 -25.51
C LYS A 23 9.05 15.60 -24.53
N PRO A 24 10.09 15.89 -23.73
CA PRO A 24 10.47 14.98 -22.67
C PRO A 24 9.21 14.77 -21.83
N THR A 25 8.68 13.55 -21.82
CA THR A 25 7.62 13.17 -20.90
C THR A 25 8.16 13.55 -19.52
N GLY A 26 7.58 14.59 -18.91
CA GLY A 26 8.07 15.13 -17.65
C GLY A 26 8.39 13.99 -16.71
N ARG A 27 9.56 14.02 -16.07
CA ARG A 27 9.94 13.02 -15.07
C ARG A 27 8.76 12.92 -14.10
N ARG A 28 8.03 11.82 -14.17
CA ARG A 28 6.96 11.52 -13.22
C ARG A 28 7.65 11.28 -11.90
N GLN A 29 7.54 12.24 -10.99
CA GLN A 29 7.96 12.06 -9.62
C GLN A 29 6.93 11.11 -9.00
N PHE A 30 7.27 9.82 -8.96
CA PHE A 30 6.49 8.87 -8.19
C PHE A 30 6.89 9.08 -6.73
N SER A 31 5.91 9.28 -5.86
CA SER A 31 6.13 9.31 -4.41
C SER A 31 6.86 8.03 -4.01
N THR A 32 8.01 8.18 -3.36
CA THR A 32 8.70 7.02 -2.80
C THR A 32 7.87 6.43 -1.65
N PRO A 33 8.04 5.13 -1.33
CA PRO A 33 7.31 4.52 -0.21
C PRO A 33 7.51 5.27 1.11
N GLU A 34 8.72 5.79 1.31
CA GLU A 34 9.08 6.67 2.42
C GLU A 34 8.32 7.99 2.41
N GLN A 35 8.11 8.62 1.24
CA GLN A 35 7.30 9.84 1.10
C GLN A 35 5.80 9.61 1.33
N MET A 36 5.29 8.42 1.01
CA MET A 36 3.90 8.05 1.30
C MET A 36 3.69 7.90 2.82
N MET A 37 4.64 7.26 3.51
CA MET A 37 4.60 7.12 4.98
C MET A 37 4.83 8.45 5.70
N ALA A 38 5.71 9.31 5.17
CA ALA A 38 5.97 10.63 5.75
C ALA A 38 4.78 11.59 5.67
N GLY A 39 3.74 11.23 4.92
CA GLY A 39 2.51 11.99 4.82
C GLY A 39 2.70 13.32 4.09
N THR A 40 1.64 13.81 3.47
CA THR A 40 1.64 15.11 2.79
C THR A 40 1.74 16.32 3.75
N SER A 41 2.01 16.09 5.04
CA SER A 41 2.13 17.09 6.10
C SER A 41 3.25 18.10 5.83
N ALA A 42 4.39 17.65 5.28
CA ALA A 42 5.51 18.54 4.95
C ALA A 42 5.26 19.45 3.73
N SER A 43 4.34 19.08 2.84
CA SER A 43 4.05 19.80 1.59
C SER A 43 2.78 20.66 1.65
N ARG A 44 2.00 20.56 2.74
CA ARG A 44 0.77 21.35 2.93
C ARG A 44 1.12 22.70 3.58
N PRO A 45 0.62 23.84 3.06
CA PRO A 45 0.83 25.12 3.71
C PRO A 45 0.20 25.10 5.11
N ARG A 46 0.88 25.66 6.10
CA ARG A 46 0.43 25.73 7.51
C ARG A 46 -0.95 26.37 7.72
N THR A 47 -1.50 27.03 6.69
CA THR A 47 -2.84 27.63 6.68
C THR A 47 -3.97 26.65 6.37
N PHE A 48 -3.66 25.44 5.89
CA PHE A 48 -4.63 24.35 5.66
C PHE A 48 -4.48 23.31 6.79
N ARG A 49 -4.76 23.73 8.03
CA ARG A 49 -4.81 22.83 9.18
C ARG A 49 -6.24 22.30 9.29
N GLN A 50 -6.48 21.10 8.79
CA GLN A 50 -7.70 20.35 9.09
C GLN A 50 -7.52 19.76 10.49
N GLU A 51 -8.34 20.18 11.46
CA GLU A 51 -8.44 19.54 12.77
C GLU A 51 -9.01 18.13 12.59
N GLU A 52 -8.15 17.15 12.33
CA GLU A 52 -8.50 15.74 12.48
C GLU A 52 -7.40 15.06 13.29
N ALA A 53 -7.78 14.73 14.54
CA ALA A 53 -7.24 13.76 15.49
C ALA A 53 -5.87 13.12 15.15
N ASP A 54 -4.81 13.73 15.66
CA ASP A 54 -3.52 13.09 15.88
C ASP A 54 -3.64 12.29 17.19
N VAL A 55 -3.75 10.97 17.08
CA VAL A 55 -3.66 10.03 18.19
C VAL A 55 -2.35 9.28 17.99
N GLU A 56 -1.25 9.81 18.55
CA GLU A 56 -0.23 9.04 19.29
C GLU A 56 0.97 9.91 19.72
N GLU A 57 1.38 9.70 20.97
CA GLU A 57 2.71 9.91 21.56
C GLU A 57 3.38 11.28 21.44
N ASP A 58 3.25 12.09 22.51
CA ASP A 58 4.38 12.91 22.96
C ASP A 58 4.42 12.94 24.50
N GLU A 59 5.36 12.18 25.06
CA GLU A 59 5.80 12.29 26.44
C GLU A 59 6.43 13.67 26.66
N ARG A 60 5.69 14.62 27.23
CA ARG A 60 6.29 15.85 27.73
C ARG A 60 5.70 16.28 29.06
N SER A 61 6.45 15.93 30.10
CA SER A 61 6.53 16.59 31.40
C SER A 61 6.41 18.11 31.29
N GLU A 62 5.27 18.67 31.70
CA GLU A 62 5.20 19.96 32.36
C GLU A 62 4.34 19.81 33.62
N GLU A 63 4.99 20.13 34.73
CA GLU A 63 4.50 20.22 36.10
C GLU A 63 3.75 21.56 36.27
N GLU A 64 2.85 21.63 37.27
CA GLU A 64 1.99 22.77 37.69
C GLU A 64 0.57 22.86 37.08
N SER A 65 -0.39 22.19 37.73
CA SER A 65 -1.49 22.89 38.40
C SER A 65 -2.22 21.92 39.32
N GLY A 66 -2.07 22.12 40.63
CA GLY A 66 -2.76 21.33 41.64
C GLY A 66 -4.26 21.63 41.68
N GLU A 67 -5.07 20.59 41.84
CA GLU A 67 -6.26 20.69 42.66
C GLU A 67 -6.58 19.31 43.25
N GLU A 68 -6.28 19.21 44.54
CA GLU A 68 -6.88 18.27 45.48
C GLU A 68 -8.40 18.29 45.29
N SER A 69 -8.96 17.31 44.58
CA SER A 69 -10.39 17.08 44.62
C SER A 69 -10.65 15.98 45.62
N GLU A 70 -10.86 16.47 46.84
CA GLU A 70 -11.35 15.78 48.00
C GLU A 70 -12.42 14.75 47.65
N GLU A 71 -12.47 13.72 48.47
CA GLU A 71 -13.55 12.77 48.66
C GLU A 71 -14.85 13.53 49.04
N GLU A 72 -15.41 14.33 48.11
CA GLU A 72 -16.63 15.07 48.34
C GLU A 72 -17.79 14.18 47.92
N SER A 73 -18.37 13.50 48.92
CA SER A 73 -19.73 13.04 48.88
C SER A 73 -20.61 14.10 48.21
N GLU A 74 -21.03 13.87 46.97
CA GLU A 74 -21.92 14.77 46.24
C GLU A 74 -23.17 14.99 47.10
N LYS A 75 -23.20 16.13 47.81
CA LYS A 75 -24.35 16.55 48.60
C LYS A 75 -25.44 16.88 47.57
N LYS A 76 -26.29 15.91 47.27
CA LYS A 76 -27.44 16.07 46.38
C LYS A 76 -28.26 17.24 46.90
N LYS A 77 -28.37 18.30 46.09
CA LYS A 77 -29.06 19.53 46.46
C LYS A 77 -30.56 19.25 46.66
N GLY A 78 -31.09 19.63 47.81
CA GLY A 78 -32.52 19.61 48.11
C GLY A 78 -33.11 18.23 48.47
N THR A 79 -34.38 18.01 48.14
CA THR A 79 -35.15 16.79 48.48
C THR A 79 -34.74 15.54 47.69
N GLN A 80 -33.80 15.67 46.75
CA GLN A 80 -33.29 14.56 45.92
C GLN A 80 -32.53 13.48 46.71
N GLY A 81 -32.10 13.78 47.95
CA GLY A 81 -31.53 12.77 48.86
C GLY A 81 -32.57 12.00 49.67
N ILE A 82 -33.80 12.50 49.77
CA ILE A 82 -34.90 11.92 50.58
C ILE A 82 -35.74 10.97 49.73
N ILE A 83 -35.86 11.23 48.42
CA ILE A 83 -36.63 10.41 47.49
C ILE A 83 -35.72 9.30 46.95
N GLN A 84 -36.03 8.05 47.31
CA GLN A 84 -35.38 6.87 46.76
C GLN A 84 -35.80 6.69 45.30
N VAL A 85 -34.90 6.99 44.36
CA VAL A 85 -35.14 6.79 42.92
C VAL A 85 -34.97 5.30 42.60
N GLU A 86 -36.02 4.51 42.86
CA GLU A 86 -36.13 3.11 42.45
C GLU A 86 -36.59 3.04 40.99
N ASN A 87 -35.78 3.58 40.07
CA ASN A 87 -36.04 3.37 38.65
C ASN A 87 -35.56 1.95 38.30
N PRO A 88 -36.45 1.02 37.93
CA PRO A 88 -36.07 -0.36 37.61
C PRO A 88 -35.19 -0.48 36.36
N ASN A 89 -35.12 0.58 35.53
CA ASN A 89 -34.19 0.71 34.40
C ASN A 89 -32.96 1.57 34.73
N SER A 90 -32.76 1.97 35.99
CA SER A 90 -31.48 2.54 36.45
C SER A 90 -30.46 1.41 36.51
N GLY A 91 -29.85 1.15 35.36
CA GLY A 91 -28.74 0.21 35.27
C GLY A 91 -27.62 0.65 36.19
N LYS A 92 -27.16 -0.26 37.06
CA LYS A 92 -25.94 -0.06 37.84
C LYS A 92 -24.77 0.18 36.87
N PRO A 93 -23.88 1.17 37.11
CA PRO A 93 -22.73 1.37 36.25
C PRO A 93 -21.84 0.11 36.29
N LYS A 94 -21.72 -0.58 35.15
CA LYS A 94 -20.90 -1.78 35.00
C LYS A 94 -19.46 -1.38 34.64
N ASN A 95 -18.78 -0.69 35.55
CA ASN A 95 -17.35 -0.44 35.42
C ASN A 95 -16.61 -1.71 35.84
N LEU A 96 -16.49 -2.68 34.92
CA LEU A 96 -15.62 -3.84 35.12
C LEU A 96 -14.18 -3.44 34.84
N LYS A 97 -13.26 -3.80 35.73
CA LYS A 97 -11.83 -3.58 35.54
C LYS A 97 -11.34 -4.55 34.47
N ALA A 98 -10.41 -4.13 33.63
CA ALA A 98 -9.86 -4.92 32.52
C ALA A 98 -9.29 -6.29 32.93
N ARG A 99 -9.04 -6.52 34.22
CA ARG A 99 -8.52 -7.77 34.77
C ARG A 99 -9.56 -8.86 35.04
N ASP A 100 -10.85 -8.49 35.11
CA ASP A 100 -11.96 -9.41 35.41
C ASP A 100 -12.74 -9.81 34.14
N VAL A 101 -12.21 -9.50 32.96
CA VAL A 101 -12.82 -9.89 31.67
C VAL A 101 -12.39 -11.31 31.32
N ASP A 102 -13.24 -12.29 31.63
CA ASP A 102 -13.09 -13.67 31.17
C ASP A 102 -13.14 -13.74 29.63
N MET A 103 -11.99 -13.83 28.98
CA MET A 103 -11.87 -14.04 27.52
C MET A 103 -12.36 -15.42 27.06
N GLU A 104 -12.64 -16.34 28.00
CA GLU A 104 -13.00 -17.72 27.72
C GLU A 104 -14.50 -17.93 27.48
N LYS A 105 -15.33 -16.95 27.89
CA LYS A 105 -16.75 -16.91 27.50
C LYS A 105 -16.80 -16.37 26.09
N THR A 106 -16.82 -17.27 25.11
CA THR A 106 -17.18 -16.95 23.73
C THR A 106 -18.56 -16.35 23.74
N THR A 107 -18.62 -15.01 23.81
CA THR A 107 -19.81 -14.28 23.46
C THR A 107 -20.19 -14.78 22.08
N GLU A 108 -21.37 -15.39 21.97
CA GLU A 108 -21.84 -15.94 20.71
C GLU A 108 -21.86 -14.79 19.72
N LEU A 109 -20.81 -14.70 18.88
CA LEU A 109 -20.62 -13.61 17.94
C LEU A 109 -21.95 -13.36 17.26
N SER A 110 -22.41 -12.12 17.32
CA SER A 110 -23.70 -11.71 16.78
C SER A 110 -23.76 -12.20 15.33
N ARG A 111 -24.95 -12.57 14.85
CA ARG A 111 -25.12 -13.11 13.49
C ARG A 111 -24.41 -12.27 12.43
N ARG A 112 -24.37 -10.95 12.64
CA ARG A 112 -23.63 -9.96 11.85
C ARG A 112 -22.11 -10.12 11.91
N GLU A 113 -21.55 -10.28 13.11
CA GLU A 113 -20.11 -10.44 13.32
C GLU A 113 -19.59 -11.74 12.69
N ARG A 114 -20.38 -12.81 12.72
CA ARG A 114 -20.02 -14.08 12.06
C ARG A 114 -19.90 -13.92 10.54
N GLU A 115 -20.87 -13.24 9.92
CA GLU A 115 -20.88 -12.98 8.48
C GLU A 115 -19.73 -12.05 8.07
N GLU A 116 -19.40 -11.04 8.89
CA GLU A 116 -18.28 -10.14 8.63
C GLU A 116 -16.92 -10.86 8.73
N ILE A 117 -16.73 -11.70 9.73
CA ILE A 117 -15.52 -12.52 9.88
C ILE A 117 -15.39 -13.52 8.73
N GLU A 118 -16.50 -14.15 8.31
CA GLU A 118 -16.47 -15.06 7.17
C GLU A 118 -16.13 -14.34 5.87
N LYS A 119 -16.67 -13.13 5.66
CA LYS A 119 -16.34 -12.29 4.51
C LYS A 119 -14.86 -11.90 4.51
N GLN A 120 -14.30 -11.53 5.66
CA GLN A 120 -12.88 -11.24 5.81
C GLN A 120 -12.03 -12.48 5.49
N ARG A 121 -12.35 -13.63 6.10
CA ARG A 121 -11.65 -14.90 5.85
C ARG A 121 -11.74 -15.34 4.39
N ALA A 122 -12.88 -15.15 3.73
CA ALA A 122 -13.06 -15.46 2.32
C ALA A 122 -12.21 -14.54 1.43
N HIS A 123 -12.14 -13.25 1.76
CA HIS A 123 -11.28 -12.30 1.06
C HIS A 123 -9.80 -12.64 1.24
N GLU A 124 -9.35 -12.88 2.47
CA GLU A 124 -7.98 -13.32 2.76
C GLU A 124 -7.62 -14.61 2.03
N ARG A 125 -8.53 -15.58 2.01
CA ARG A 125 -8.33 -16.84 1.27
C ARG A 125 -8.20 -16.58 -0.22
N TYR A 126 -9.02 -15.70 -0.78
CA TYR A 126 -8.93 -15.30 -2.18
C TYR A 126 -7.58 -14.63 -2.49
N MET A 127 -7.16 -13.67 -1.67
CA MET A 127 -5.86 -13.00 -1.80
C MET A 127 -4.71 -14.00 -1.73
N LYS A 128 -4.74 -14.90 -0.74
CA LYS A 128 -3.76 -15.97 -0.58
C LYS A 128 -3.73 -16.94 -1.77
N LEU A 129 -4.89 -17.29 -2.33
CA LEU A 129 -4.96 -18.13 -3.53
C LEU A 129 -4.37 -17.44 -4.77
N GLN A 130 -4.54 -16.13 -4.87
CA GLN A 130 -3.99 -15.32 -5.94
C GLN A 130 -2.46 -15.19 -5.81
N GLU A 131 -1.95 -14.94 -4.60
CA GLU A 131 -0.51 -14.95 -4.30
C GLU A 131 0.12 -16.31 -4.59
N GLN A 132 -0.58 -17.40 -4.25
CA GLN A 132 -0.16 -18.77 -4.58
C GLN A 132 -0.21 -19.09 -6.08
N GLY A 133 -0.72 -18.18 -6.92
CA GLY A 133 -0.84 -18.44 -8.35
C GLY A 133 -1.93 -19.46 -8.70
N LYS A 134 -2.86 -19.75 -7.78
CA LYS A 134 -3.86 -20.81 -7.99
C LYS A 134 -5.10 -20.32 -8.75
N THR A 135 -5.38 -19.02 -8.75
CA THR A 135 -6.43 -18.40 -9.57
C THR A 135 -6.04 -18.44 -11.05
N GLU A 136 -7.02 -18.57 -11.94
CA GLU A 136 -6.75 -18.65 -13.39
C GLU A 136 -6.01 -17.43 -13.93
N GLN A 137 -6.30 -16.25 -13.37
CA GLN A 137 -5.61 -15.00 -13.70
C GLN A 137 -4.13 -15.06 -13.30
N ALA A 138 -3.85 -15.45 -12.06
CA ALA A 138 -2.48 -15.53 -11.57
C ALA A 138 -1.66 -16.62 -12.28
N ARG A 139 -2.29 -17.74 -12.68
CA ARG A 139 -1.63 -18.74 -13.55
C ARG A 139 -1.18 -18.14 -14.87
N LYS A 140 -2.09 -17.44 -15.57
CA LYS A 140 -1.79 -16.76 -16.84
C LYS A 140 -0.66 -15.73 -16.69
N ASP A 141 -0.67 -14.97 -15.60
CA ASP A 141 0.37 -13.99 -15.33
C ASP A 141 1.72 -14.66 -15.04
N LEU A 142 1.74 -15.76 -14.27
CA LEU A 142 2.96 -16.55 -14.04
C LEU A 142 3.49 -17.16 -15.35
N ASP A 143 2.63 -17.71 -16.19
CA ASP A 143 2.99 -18.27 -17.49
C ASP A 143 3.57 -17.20 -18.41
N ARG A 144 2.96 -16.01 -18.44
CA ARG A 144 3.48 -14.84 -19.18
C ARG A 144 4.86 -14.43 -18.67
N LEU A 145 5.06 -14.38 -17.35
CA LEU A 145 6.36 -14.08 -16.76
C LEU A 145 7.40 -15.15 -17.07
N ALA A 146 7.02 -16.44 -17.06
CA ALA A 146 7.89 -17.55 -17.41
C ALA A 146 8.36 -17.46 -18.86
N LEU A 147 7.45 -17.15 -19.80
CA LEU A 147 7.80 -16.94 -21.21
C LEU A 147 8.81 -15.79 -21.38
N ILE A 148 8.63 -14.67 -20.68
CA ILE A 148 9.57 -13.55 -20.73
C ILE A 148 10.94 -13.95 -20.15
N ARG A 149 10.96 -14.72 -19.05
CA ARG A 149 12.22 -15.23 -18.47
C ARG A 149 12.93 -16.16 -19.46
N GLN A 150 12.21 -17.04 -20.14
CA GLN A 150 12.75 -17.91 -21.18
C GLN A 150 13.34 -17.11 -22.33
N GLN A 151 12.59 -16.15 -22.89
CA GLN A 151 13.08 -15.28 -23.97
C GLN A 151 14.34 -14.51 -23.56
N ARG A 152 14.41 -14.03 -22.32
CA ARG A 152 15.60 -13.35 -21.79
C ARG A 152 16.78 -14.31 -21.65
N ALA A 153 16.56 -15.50 -21.13
CA ALA A 153 17.60 -16.52 -20.97
C ALA A 153 18.12 -16.99 -22.34
N GLU A 154 17.23 -17.25 -23.30
CA GLU A 154 17.61 -17.61 -24.68
C GLU A 154 18.36 -16.48 -25.38
N ALA A 155 17.94 -15.23 -25.22
CA ALA A 155 18.66 -14.09 -25.77
C ALA A 155 20.04 -13.90 -25.12
N ALA A 156 20.17 -14.17 -23.82
CA ALA A 156 21.47 -14.14 -23.14
C ALA A 156 22.39 -15.26 -23.64
N LYS A 157 21.89 -16.50 -23.71
CA LYS A 157 22.62 -17.66 -24.25
C LYS A 157 23.06 -17.43 -25.70
N LYS A 158 22.18 -16.96 -26.58
CA LYS A 158 22.52 -16.63 -27.98
C LYS A 158 23.61 -15.56 -28.07
N ARG A 159 23.59 -14.54 -27.20
CA ARG A 159 24.66 -13.53 -27.17
C ARG A 159 25.98 -14.09 -26.65
N GLU A 160 25.96 -15.00 -25.68
CA GLU A 160 27.17 -15.65 -25.16
C GLU A 160 27.79 -16.58 -26.20
N GLU A 161 26.98 -17.38 -26.90
CA GLU A 161 27.42 -18.24 -28.00
C GLU A 161 28.01 -17.42 -29.16
N GLU A 162 27.39 -16.31 -29.55
CA GLU A 162 27.92 -15.44 -30.60
C GLU A 162 29.24 -14.79 -30.19
N LYS A 163 29.36 -14.37 -28.92
CA LYS A 163 30.62 -13.83 -28.38
C LYS A 163 31.71 -14.89 -28.35
N ALA A 164 31.41 -16.08 -27.84
CA ALA A 164 32.35 -17.19 -27.79
C ALA A 164 32.83 -17.61 -29.20
N ALA A 165 31.92 -17.71 -30.17
CA ALA A 165 32.26 -18.01 -31.56
C ALA A 165 33.12 -16.89 -32.21
N LYS A 166 32.83 -15.62 -31.92
CA LYS A 166 33.65 -14.50 -32.37
C LYS A 166 35.04 -14.51 -31.75
N ASP A 167 35.15 -14.85 -30.48
CA ASP A 167 36.43 -14.91 -29.79
C ASP A 167 37.26 -16.12 -30.25
N GLN A 168 36.64 -17.29 -30.49
CA GLN A 168 37.29 -18.43 -31.14
C GLN A 168 37.82 -18.07 -32.53
N LYS A 169 37.00 -17.42 -33.38
CA LYS A 169 37.46 -16.96 -34.71
C LYS A 169 38.62 -15.96 -34.63
N LYS A 170 38.61 -15.06 -33.64
CA LYS A 170 39.74 -14.12 -33.43
C LYS A 170 40.99 -14.84 -32.95
N LEU A 171 40.85 -15.86 -32.10
CA LEU A 171 41.97 -16.68 -31.62
C LEU A 171 42.56 -17.53 -32.75
N GLU A 172 41.71 -18.13 -33.59
CA GLU A 172 42.12 -18.86 -34.81
C GLU A 172 42.81 -17.93 -35.82
N ALA A 173 42.29 -16.71 -36.02
CA ALA A 173 42.92 -15.74 -36.92
C ALA A 173 44.23 -15.12 -36.39
N ARG A 174 44.53 -15.29 -35.10
CA ARG A 174 45.75 -14.79 -34.45
C ARG A 174 46.81 -15.89 -34.29
N LYS A 175 46.48 -17.13 -34.65
CA LYS A 175 47.36 -18.29 -34.67
C LYS A 175 47.94 -18.49 -36.05
#